data_AF-A0A818V7W4-F1
#
_entry.id   AF-A0A818V7W4-F1
#
_cell.length_a   1.000
_cell.length_b   1.000
_cell.length_c   1.000
_cell.angle_alpha   90.00
_cell.angle_beta   90.00
_cell.angle_gamma   90.00
#
_symmetry.space_group_name_H-M   'P 1'
#
loop_
_entity.id
_entity.type
_entity.pdbx_description
1 polymer ?
#
loop_
_entity_poly.entity_id
_entity_poly.type
_entity_poly.pdbx_seq_one_letter_code
_entity_poly.pdbx_strand_id
1 'polypeptide(L)' 'MNKRTSSKIYWTCKTKNFTAKAQTDPSNNLLGLNEEHKDLIQPGHTEIQSFRKILENRVMNETMSITKIYDKEIAKAQYS' A
#
# COMPACT_ATOMS: atom_id res chain seq x y z
N MET A 1 -17.04 0.68 22.25
CA MET A 1 -17.83 -0.08 23.23
C MET A 1 -18.50 -1.20 22.46
N ASN A 2 -18.21 -2.45 22.81
CA ASN A 2 -18.75 -3.63 22.11
C ASN A 2 -20.18 -3.88 22.59
N LYS A 3 -21.09 -4.23 21.68
CA LYS A 3 -22.50 -4.51 22.00
C LYS A 3 -22.75 -6.00 21.83
N ARG A 4 -23.45 -6.63 22.78
CA ARG A 4 -23.82 -8.04 22.70
C ARG A 4 -25.35 -8.17 22.74
N THR A 5 -25.88 -8.97 21.85
CA THR A 5 -27.28 -9.45 21.86
C THR A 5 -27.30 -10.95 22.08
N SER A 6 -28.49 -11.53 22.23
CA SER A 6 -28.67 -12.99 22.39
C SER A 6 -28.12 -13.80 21.21
N SER A 7 -28.05 -13.20 20.03
CA SER A 7 -27.67 -13.87 18.78
C SER A 7 -26.40 -13.32 18.12
N LYS A 8 -25.89 -12.16 18.53
CA LYS A 8 -24.76 -11.50 17.87
C LYS A 8 -23.87 -10.75 18.85
N ILE A 9 -22.59 -10.68 18.52
CA ILE A 9 -21.60 -9.83 19.17
C ILE A 9 -21.11 -8.82 18.15
N TYR A 10 -21.18 -7.54 18.51
CA TYR A 10 -20.73 -6.42 17.70
C TYR A 10 -19.42 -5.89 18.26
N TRP A 11 -18.40 -5.95 17.44
CA TRP A 11 -17.06 -5.47 17.72
C TRP A 11 -16.88 -4.11 17.06
N THR A 12 -16.30 -3.16 17.79
CA THR A 12 -15.93 -1.87 17.23
C THR A 12 -14.49 -1.57 17.59
N CYS A 13 -13.61 -1.57 16.58
CA CYS A 13 -12.23 -1.13 16.73
C CYS A 13 -12.13 0.33 16.26
N LYS A 14 -11.62 1.21 17.11
CA LYS A 14 -11.35 2.61 16.76
C LYS A 14 -9.84 2.81 16.75
N THR A 15 -9.29 3.14 15.58
CA THR A 15 -7.94 3.69 15.43
C THR A 15 -8.04 5.19 15.18
N LYS A 16 -6.92 5.93 15.27
CA LYS A 16 -6.89 7.41 15.23
C LYS A 16 -7.74 8.04 14.10
N ASN A 17 -7.84 7.38 12.95
CA ASN A 17 -8.54 7.90 11.77
C ASN A 17 -9.69 7.00 11.27
N PHE A 18 -9.90 5.81 11.85
CA PHE A 18 -10.86 4.82 11.32
C PHE A 18 -11.64 4.09 12.41
N THR A 19 -12.87 3.73 12.08
CA THR A 19 -13.71 2.88 12.92
C THR A 19 -14.09 1.62 12.15
N ALA A 20 -13.45 0.49 12.49
CA ALA A 20 -13.80 -0.81 11.95
C ALA A 20 -14.93 -1.43 12.78
N LYS A 21 -15.91 -2.06 12.14
CA LYS A 21 -16.99 -2.78 12.81
C LYS A 21 -17.06 -4.21 12.30
N ALA A 22 -17.06 -5.17 13.21
CA ALA A 22 -17.23 -6.58 12.89
C ALA A 22 -18.40 -7.17 13.67
N GLN A 23 -19.05 -8.19 13.09
CA GLN A 23 -20.14 -8.93 13.70
C GLN A 23 -19.75 -10.40 13.79
N THR A 24 -19.89 -10.98 14.97
CA THR A 24 -19.73 -12.43 15.18
C THR A 24 -20.99 -13.01 15.82
N ASP A 25 -21.17 -14.32 15.74
CA ASP A 25 -22.13 -15.02 16.58
C ASP A 25 -21.59 -15.20 18.02
N PRO A 26 -22.38 -15.74 18.97
CA PRO A 26 -21.93 -16.01 20.34
C PRO A 26 -20.83 -17.08 20.44
N SER A 27 -20.63 -17.85 19.38
CA SER A 27 -19.59 -18.88 19.23
C SER A 27 -18.33 -18.35 18.52
N ASN A 28 -18.24 -17.03 18.30
CA ASN A 28 -17.17 -16.31 17.60
C ASN A 28 -17.02 -16.60 16.09
N ASN A 29 -18.03 -17.16 15.43
CA ASN A 29 -18.02 -17.24 13.97
C ASN A 29 -18.29 -15.87 13.35
N LEU A 30 -17.51 -15.50 12.34
CA LEU A 30 -17.63 -14.21 11.66
C LEU A 30 -18.90 -14.17 10.81
N LEU A 31 -19.78 -13.21 11.10
CA LEU A 31 -21.06 -13.00 10.40
C LEU A 31 -20.99 -11.86 9.39
N GLY A 32 -20.09 -10.88 9.58
CA GLY A 32 -19.93 -9.78 8.65
C GLY A 32 -18.95 -8.71 9.11
N LEU A 33 -18.31 -8.06 8.15
CA LEU A 33 -17.42 -6.92 8.32
C LEU A 33 -18.06 -5.72 7.63
N ASN A 34 -18.18 -4.58 8.33
CA ASN A 34 -18.49 -3.31 7.70
C ASN A 34 -17.16 -2.65 7.33
N GLU A 35 -16.83 -2.69 6.04
CA GLU A 35 -15.64 -2.07 5.47
C GLU A 35 -15.86 -0.56 5.27
N GLU A 36 -15.69 0.23 6.32
CA GLU A 36 -15.41 1.67 6.19
C GLU A 36 -13.90 1.95 6.30
N HIS A 37 -13.08 1.05 5.78
CA HIS A 37 -11.65 1.28 5.63
C HIS A 37 -11.37 1.84 4.23
N LYS A 38 -11.45 3.17 4.08
CA LYS A 38 -10.93 3.85 2.88
C LYS A 38 -9.42 3.62 2.68
N ASP A 39 -8.71 3.22 3.74
CA ASP A 39 -7.25 3.05 3.77
C ASP A 39 -6.79 1.59 3.74
N LEU A 40 -7.70 0.60 3.66
CA LEU A 40 -7.28 -0.75 3.30
C LEU A 40 -6.94 -0.73 1.81
N ILE A 41 -5.65 -0.54 1.52
CA ILE A 41 -5.08 -0.68 0.19
C ILE A 41 -5.58 -2.01 -0.34
N GLN A 42 -6.44 -1.97 -1.38
CA GLN A 42 -6.89 -3.19 -2.03
C GLN A 42 -5.66 -4.01 -2.41
N PRO A 43 -5.65 -5.34 -2.22
CA PRO A 43 -4.46 -6.15 -2.46
C PRO A 43 -3.83 -5.90 -3.84
N GLY A 44 -4.65 -5.68 -4.88
CA GLY A 44 -4.18 -5.31 -6.22
C GLY A 44 -3.48 -3.94 -6.32
N HIS A 45 -3.77 -2.98 -5.44
CA HIS A 45 -3.05 -1.70 -5.37
C HIS A 45 -1.63 -1.85 -4.82
N THR A 46 -1.38 -2.83 -3.95
CA THR A 46 -0.03 -3.14 -3.44
C THR A 46 0.89 -3.66 -4.53
N GLU A 47 0.38 -4.56 -5.38
CA GLU A 47 1.11 -5.12 -6.52
C GLU A 47 1.38 -4.08 -7.61
N ILE A 48 0.42 -3.19 -7.86
CA ILE A 48 0.60 -2.08 -8.81
C ILE A 48 1.65 -1.08 -8.30
N GLN A 49 1.67 -0.77 -7.00
CA GLN A 49 2.68 0.12 -6.42
C GLN A 49 4.08 -0.50 -6.48
N SER A 50 4.22 -1.79 -6.17
CA SER A 50 5.52 -2.46 -6.26
C SER A 50 6.03 -2.51 -7.70
N PHE A 51 5.16 -2.80 -8.67
CA PHE A 51 5.48 -2.76 -10.09
C PHE A 51 5.94 -1.37 -10.56
N ARG A 52 5.21 -0.29 -10.17
CA ARG A 52 5.62 1.09 -10.47
C ARG A 52 7.00 1.42 -9.92
N LYS A 53 7.28 1.01 -8.68
CA LYS A 53 8.59 1.24 -8.04
C LYS A 53 9.73 0.50 -8.76
N ILE A 54 9.48 -0.70 -9.27
CA ILE A 54 10.44 -1.47 -10.09
C ILE A 54 10.72 -0.73 -11.41
N LEU A 55 9.67 -0.22 -12.07
CA LEU A 55 9.82 0.55 -13.30
C LEU A 55 10.60 1.85 -13.07
N GLU A 56 10.28 2.62 -12.04
CA GLU A 56 11.01 3.84 -11.68
C GLU A 56 12.50 3.57 -11.44
N ASN A 57 12.82 2.53 -10.67
CA ASN A 57 14.21 2.13 -10.43
C ASN A 57 14.93 1.70 -11.73
N ARG A 58 14.23 1.01 -12.63
CA ARG A 58 14.80 0.58 -13.91
C ARG A 58 15.08 1.77 -14.82
N VAL A 59 14.12 2.68 -14.95
CA VAL A 59 14.29 3.93 -15.71
C VAL A 59 15.48 4.70 -15.17
N MET A 60 15.54 4.95 -13.86
CA MET A 60 16.65 5.67 -13.22
C MET A 60 18.00 5.02 -13.50
N ASN A 61 18.12 3.71 -13.37
CA ASN A 61 19.37 2.99 -13.64
C ASN A 61 19.80 3.08 -15.11
N GLU A 62 18.86 2.96 -16.04
CA GLU A 62 19.14 3.03 -17.48
C GLU A 62 19.44 4.48 -17.92
N THR A 63 18.72 5.48 -17.43
CA THR A 63 18.95 6.90 -17.77
C THR A 63 20.18 7.49 -17.07
N MET A 64 20.52 7.04 -15.86
CA MET A 64 21.79 7.42 -15.22
C MET A 64 22.99 6.95 -16.04
N SER A 65 22.90 5.81 -16.73
CA SER A 65 23.97 5.32 -17.60
C SER A 65 24.22 6.28 -18.77
N ILE A 66 23.16 6.82 -19.38
CA ILE A 66 23.24 7.80 -20.48
C ILE A 66 23.91 9.08 -20.02
N THR A 67 23.52 9.62 -18.86
CA THR A 67 24.09 10.86 -18.31
C THR A 67 25.60 10.71 -18.06
N LYS A 68 26.02 9.58 -17.47
CA LYS A 68 27.44 9.28 -17.24
C LYS A 68 28.26 9.13 -18.52
N ILE A 69 27.63 8.69 -19.63
CA ILE A 69 28.29 8.61 -20.93
C ILE A 69 28.52 10.02 -21.48
N TYR A 70 27.51 10.89 -21.43
CA TYR A 70 27.65 12.28 -21.84
C TYR A 70 28.72 13.01 -21.04
N ASP A 71 28.75 12.86 -19.70
CA ASP A 71 29.76 13.49 -18.85
C ASP A 71 31.18 13.07 -19.23
N LYS A 72 31.38 11.79 -19.59
CA LYS A 72 32.68 11.27 -20.04
C LYS A 72 33.09 11.83 -21.40
N GLU A 73 32.16 11.97 -22.34
CA GLU A 73 32.46 12.54 -23.66
C GLU A 73 32.73 14.05 -23.57
N ILE A 74 31.99 14.78 -22.72
CA ILE A 74 32.26 16.19 -22.41
C ILE A 74 33.66 16.35 -21.81
N ALA A 75 34.01 15.50 -20.83
CA ALA A 75 35.34 15.52 -20.23
C ALA A 75 36.44 15.27 -21.28
N LYS A 76 36.29 14.27 -22.16
CA LYS A 76 37.26 14.01 -23.24
C LYS A 76 37.40 15.21 -24.19
N ALA A 77 36.30 15.87 -24.53
CA ALA A 77 36.31 17.03 -25.43
C ALA A 77 37.00 18.27 -24.83
N GLN A 78 37.04 18.40 -23.49
CA GLN A 78 37.72 19.50 -22.82
C GLN A 78 39.25 19.34 -22.73
N TYR A 79 39.77 18.13 -22.92
CA TYR A 79 41.21 17.83 -22.88
C TYR A 79 41.81 17.55 -24.27
N SER A 80 41.06 17.82 -25.35
CA SER A 80 41.49 17.70 -26.74
C SER A 80 41.55 19.05 -27.43
#